data_AF-A0A7X1GRN1-F1
#
_entry.id   AF-A0A7X1GRN1-F1
#
_cell.length_a   1.000
_cell.length_b   1.000
_cell.length_c   1.000
_cell.angle_alpha   90.00
_cell.angle_beta   90.00
_cell.angle_gamma   90.00
#
_symmetry.space_group_name_H-M   'P 1'
#
loop_
_entity.id
_entity.type
_entity.pdbx_description
1 polymer ?
#
loop_
_entity_poly.entity_id
_entity_poly.type
_entity_poly.pdbx_seq_one_letter_code
_entity_poly.pdbx_strand_id
1 'polypeptide(L)'
;MDTNRRILIKALGLFMFFYAFFSRIKVRLFKVYANEENEVKIVSKRPELKNTKIERNLGVETDGKSYVYIARGAKPEDNTKNAIEMVGGIEKFIGKTDIVILKPNAQWWNQGMTNTDSMKAFIDLVLEIPGFKGEIIIAENQHFIPADSRGWTTKERNGKFNLNELVDHYKNNGYQNVTKYHWRDGGKNILPLQGDDGGNGIVKGPGGKDGYVWREDIVYRAPNGRKCLMTYPVFTSAYSNIQIDLKNGPWQSGKYLDIPIKLINFSALNHHSIYSGATGAIKNYMGIVDMTCGFPGPEPKGTYNTHYIGVSKFMKHKKIVWQSHWRIAKFLYRNFRYTGGSLGFFMNHVRMADLNVITAERVGWRSRTDLEGSVHTKAIVVSKDPVAIDLIASEKILSESTPVNEAFLKSLNNGFSKNGPFWKFIKECHLQGIGNIEKDKIHIEWFDV
;
A
#
# COMPACT_ATOMS: atom_id res chain seq x y z
N MET A 1 57.74 -1.39 34.41
CA MET A 1 56.27 -1.58 34.40
C MET A 1 55.98 -2.74 33.44
N ASP A 2 55.51 -3.86 33.98
CA ASP A 2 55.39 -5.14 33.26
C ASP A 2 54.44 -5.05 32.04
N THR A 3 54.76 -5.75 30.96
CA THR A 3 54.10 -5.70 29.65
C THR A 3 52.60 -6.01 29.76
N ASN A 4 52.23 -6.91 30.67
CA ASN A 4 50.84 -7.26 30.99
C ASN A 4 50.05 -6.08 31.59
N ARG A 5 50.72 -5.22 32.38
CA ARG A 5 50.10 -4.03 32.99
C ARG A 5 49.81 -2.94 31.97
N ARG A 6 50.64 -2.83 30.90
CA ARG A 6 50.41 -1.90 29.79
C ARG A 6 49.24 -2.34 28.89
N ILE A 7 49.07 -3.64 28.67
CA ILE A 7 47.96 -4.18 27.89
C ILE A 7 46.63 -3.97 28.64
N LEU A 8 46.60 -4.23 29.95
CA LEU A 8 45.41 -4.06 30.78
C LEU A 8 44.95 -2.59 30.83
N ILE A 9 45.88 -1.63 30.95
CA ILE A 9 45.57 -0.19 30.94
C ILE A 9 45.01 0.26 29.58
N LYS A 10 45.55 -0.25 28.46
CA LYS A 10 45.03 0.04 27.12
C LYS A 10 43.62 -0.54 26.91
N ALA A 11 43.36 -1.75 27.40
CA ALA A 11 42.05 -2.38 27.33
C ALA A 11 40.99 -1.63 28.16
N LEU A 12 41.34 -1.21 29.38
CA LEU A 12 40.49 -0.38 30.25
C LEU A 12 40.21 1.00 29.64
N GLY A 13 41.21 1.63 29.04
CA GLY A 13 41.04 2.90 28.33
C GLY A 13 40.09 2.78 27.13
N LEU A 14 40.20 1.71 26.36
CA LEU A 14 39.31 1.43 25.23
C LEU A 14 37.88 1.13 25.70
N PHE A 15 37.72 0.34 26.77
CA PHE A 15 36.41 0.06 27.37
C PHE A 15 35.74 1.32 27.93
N MET A 16 36.48 2.17 28.65
CA MET A 16 35.98 3.44 29.16
C MET A 16 35.63 4.42 28.04
N PHE A 17 36.41 4.43 26.94
CA PHE A 17 36.09 5.21 25.75
C PHE A 17 34.78 4.72 25.10
N PHE A 18 34.60 3.42 24.91
CA PHE A 18 33.36 2.86 24.38
C PHE A 18 32.17 3.14 25.32
N TYR A 19 32.33 2.95 26.63
CA TYR A 19 31.28 3.25 27.60
C TYR A 19 30.90 4.75 27.60
N ALA A 20 31.87 5.66 27.57
CA ALA A 20 31.64 7.09 27.47
C ALA A 20 31.01 7.49 26.12
N PHE A 21 31.44 6.87 25.02
CA PHE A 21 30.89 7.10 23.69
C PHE A 21 29.44 6.62 23.57
N PHE A 22 29.15 5.39 24.02
CA PHE A 22 27.80 4.83 24.02
C PHE A 22 26.87 5.52 25.01
N SER A 23 27.35 5.91 26.19
CA SER A 23 26.55 6.70 27.15
C SER A 23 26.25 8.11 26.62
N ARG A 24 27.20 8.80 25.97
CA ARG A 24 26.94 10.07 25.29
C ARG A 24 25.96 9.94 24.12
N ILE A 25 26.06 8.86 23.33
CA ILE A 25 25.08 8.54 22.29
C ILE A 25 23.69 8.33 22.91
N LYS A 26 23.61 7.56 24.00
CA LYS A 26 22.36 7.28 24.72
C LYS A 26 21.74 8.55 25.29
N VAL A 27 22.53 9.45 25.87
CA VAL A 27 22.08 10.76 26.39
C VAL A 27 21.63 11.70 25.27
N ARG A 28 22.36 11.73 24.14
CA ARG A 28 22.00 12.57 22.98
C ARG A 28 20.73 12.07 22.32
N LEU A 29 20.59 10.75 22.18
CA LEU A 29 19.33 10.10 21.83
C LEU A 29 18.25 10.53 22.83
N PHE A 30 18.44 10.35 24.14
CA PHE A 30 17.43 10.65 25.18
C PHE A 30 16.96 12.10 25.17
N LYS A 31 17.85 13.07 24.96
CA LYS A 31 17.48 14.49 24.79
C LYS A 31 16.64 14.73 23.52
N VAL A 32 16.95 14.02 22.44
CA VAL A 32 16.14 14.06 21.21
C VAL A 32 14.80 13.35 21.40
N TYR A 33 14.75 12.22 22.13
CA TYR A 33 13.51 11.54 22.55
C TYR A 33 12.58 12.52 23.28
N ALA A 34 13.13 13.26 24.25
CA ALA A 34 12.38 14.26 25.02
C ALA A 34 11.87 15.44 24.15
N ASN A 35 12.68 15.90 23.18
CA ASN A 35 12.28 17.00 22.31
C ASN A 35 11.16 16.61 21.32
N GLU A 36 11.22 15.42 20.68
CA GLU A 36 10.11 14.96 19.84
C GLU A 36 8.84 14.70 20.67
N GLU A 37 8.95 14.17 21.89
CA GLU A 37 7.78 13.99 22.76
C GLU A 37 7.15 15.32 23.20
N ASN A 38 7.96 16.34 23.44
CA ASN A 38 7.47 17.68 23.76
C ASN A 38 6.80 18.35 22.56
N GLU A 39 7.34 18.23 21.34
CA GLU A 39 6.65 18.70 20.11
C GLU A 39 5.30 17.99 19.91
N VAL A 40 5.21 16.68 20.17
CA VAL A 40 3.96 15.92 20.06
C VAL A 40 2.92 16.37 21.10
N LYS A 41 3.33 16.70 22.34
CA LYS A 41 2.42 17.18 23.39
C LYS A 41 1.86 18.58 23.08
N ILE A 42 2.69 19.48 22.54
CA ILE A 42 2.30 20.88 22.27
C ILE A 42 1.25 20.98 21.14
N VAL A 43 1.23 20.04 20.19
CA VAL A 43 0.32 20.08 19.02
C VAL A 43 -1.00 19.31 19.24
N SER A 44 -1.24 18.77 20.44
CA SER A 44 -2.40 17.92 20.75
C SER A 44 -3.78 18.62 20.77
N LYS A 45 -3.87 19.93 20.53
CA LYS A 45 -5.16 20.60 20.31
C LYS A 45 -5.63 20.34 18.87
N ARG A 46 -6.44 19.30 18.73
CA ARG A 46 -7.17 18.92 17.51
C ARG A 46 -7.89 20.16 16.96
N PRO A 47 -7.61 20.64 15.73
CA PRO A 47 -8.59 21.49 15.06
C PRO A 47 -9.83 20.63 14.85
N GLU A 48 -10.98 21.08 15.35
CA GLU A 48 -12.27 20.47 15.02
C GLU A 48 -12.41 20.48 13.51
N LEU A 49 -12.22 19.32 12.89
CA LEU A 49 -12.75 19.07 11.56
C LEU A 49 -14.24 19.38 11.65
N LYS A 50 -14.72 20.30 10.82
CA LYS A 50 -16.15 20.54 10.67
C LYS A 50 -16.79 19.17 10.47
N ASN A 51 -17.57 18.72 11.45
CA ASN A 51 -18.36 17.49 11.39
C ASN A 51 -19.40 17.68 10.28
N THR A 52 -19.01 17.50 9.03
CA THR A 52 -19.95 16.99 8.04
C THR A 52 -20.31 15.60 8.54
N LYS A 53 -21.56 15.44 8.95
CA LYS A 53 -22.09 14.17 9.45
C LYS A 53 -21.89 13.16 8.32
N ILE A 54 -20.85 12.33 8.40
CA ILE A 54 -20.66 11.21 7.48
C ILE A 54 -21.81 10.27 7.82
N GLU A 55 -22.87 10.30 7.01
CA GLU A 55 -24.02 9.41 7.20
C GLU A 55 -23.60 7.94 7.15
N ARG A 56 -22.57 7.64 6.34
CA ARG A 56 -22.01 6.31 6.16
C ARG A 56 -20.58 6.39 5.60
N ASN A 57 -19.69 5.54 6.12
CA ASN A 57 -18.34 5.41 5.61
C ASN A 57 -18.32 4.87 4.17
N LEU A 58 -17.37 5.32 3.35
CA LEU A 58 -17.18 4.81 1.99
C LEU A 58 -16.84 3.32 2.00
N GLY A 59 -17.39 2.57 1.05
CA GLY A 59 -17.21 1.11 0.94
C GLY A 59 -18.22 0.30 1.75
N VAL A 60 -18.96 0.93 2.67
CA VAL A 60 -20.06 0.30 3.42
C VAL A 60 -21.35 0.36 2.60
N GLU A 61 -22.12 -0.72 2.59
CA GLU A 61 -23.40 -0.83 1.86
C GLU A 61 -24.53 -0.08 2.57
N THR A 62 -25.69 0.09 1.92
CA THR A 62 -26.77 1.00 2.38
C THR A 62 -27.45 0.53 3.66
N ASP A 63 -27.33 -0.76 3.96
CA ASP A 63 -27.76 -1.38 5.22
C ASP A 63 -26.77 -1.16 6.38
N GLY A 64 -25.67 -0.44 6.14
CA GLY A 64 -24.63 -0.18 7.13
C GLY A 64 -23.64 -1.32 7.33
N LYS A 65 -23.72 -2.39 6.52
CA LYS A 65 -22.80 -3.54 6.59
C LYS A 65 -21.74 -3.51 5.50
N SER A 66 -20.67 -4.25 5.75
CA SER A 66 -19.62 -4.51 4.77
C SER A 66 -19.63 -5.97 4.40
N TYR A 67 -19.50 -6.25 3.10
CA TYR A 67 -19.58 -7.60 2.58
C TYR A 67 -18.21 -8.04 2.08
N VAL A 68 -17.73 -9.17 2.59
CA VAL A 68 -16.45 -9.78 2.22
C VAL A 68 -16.72 -11.17 1.67
N TYR A 69 -16.33 -11.40 0.43
CA TYR A 69 -16.58 -12.64 -0.29
C TYR A 69 -15.26 -13.40 -0.43
N ILE A 70 -15.23 -14.66 -0.02
CA ILE A 70 -14.03 -15.49 -0.02
C ILE A 70 -14.29 -16.73 -0.86
N ALA A 71 -13.53 -16.88 -1.95
CA ALA A 71 -13.50 -18.11 -2.74
C ALA A 71 -12.20 -18.86 -2.49
N ARG A 72 -12.27 -20.16 -2.18
CA ARG A 72 -11.10 -20.94 -1.78
C ARG A 72 -11.14 -22.38 -2.31
N GLY A 73 -9.96 -22.95 -2.54
CA GLY A 73 -9.75 -24.38 -2.80
C GLY A 73 -9.49 -24.71 -4.28
N ALA A 74 -10.09 -23.96 -5.20
CA ALA A 74 -9.88 -24.13 -6.64
C ALA A 74 -8.59 -23.46 -7.14
N LYS A 75 -8.41 -23.44 -8.46
CA LYS A 75 -7.35 -22.67 -9.12
C LYS A 75 -7.61 -21.16 -8.95
N PRO A 76 -6.57 -20.30 -9.00
CA PRO A 76 -6.73 -18.86 -8.86
C PRO A 76 -7.80 -18.29 -9.81
N GLU A 77 -7.82 -18.75 -11.07
CA GLU A 77 -8.77 -18.27 -12.07
C GLU A 77 -10.23 -18.58 -11.67
N ASP A 78 -10.47 -19.81 -11.20
CA ASP A 78 -11.81 -20.26 -10.80
C ASP A 78 -12.26 -19.55 -9.52
N ASN A 79 -11.37 -19.42 -8.53
CA ASN A 79 -11.66 -18.65 -7.31
C ASN A 79 -11.97 -17.19 -7.62
N THR A 80 -11.25 -16.56 -8.55
CA THR A 80 -11.59 -15.20 -8.99
C THR A 80 -12.98 -15.15 -9.60
N LYS A 81 -13.33 -16.05 -10.52
CA LYS A 81 -14.67 -16.08 -11.12
C LYS A 81 -15.76 -16.26 -10.07
N ASN A 82 -15.60 -17.21 -9.16
CA ASN A 82 -16.57 -17.47 -8.10
C ASN A 82 -16.71 -16.27 -7.14
N ALA A 83 -15.60 -15.62 -6.78
CA ALA A 83 -15.66 -14.43 -5.92
C ALA A 83 -16.31 -13.23 -6.63
N ILE A 84 -16.11 -13.08 -7.93
CA ILE A 84 -16.79 -12.05 -8.74
C ILE A 84 -18.28 -12.38 -8.90
N GLU A 85 -18.64 -13.65 -9.04
CA GLU A 85 -20.04 -14.06 -9.12
C GLU A 85 -20.78 -13.75 -7.81
N MET A 86 -20.19 -14.06 -6.65
CA MET A 86 -20.79 -13.75 -5.34
C MET A 86 -21.02 -12.23 -5.13
N VAL A 87 -20.17 -11.35 -5.69
CA VAL A 87 -20.42 -9.90 -5.58
C VAL A 87 -21.54 -9.41 -6.50
N GLY A 88 -22.08 -10.29 -7.37
CA GLY A 88 -23.16 -10.03 -8.32
C GLY A 88 -22.73 -9.93 -9.78
N GLY A 89 -21.58 -10.52 -10.15
CA GLY A 89 -21.07 -10.58 -11.52
C GLY A 89 -20.29 -9.33 -11.97
N ILE A 90 -19.48 -9.48 -13.03
CA ILE A 90 -18.57 -8.44 -13.54
C ILE A 90 -19.31 -7.17 -14.00
N GLU A 91 -20.45 -7.33 -14.67
CA GLU A 91 -21.25 -6.23 -15.24
C GLU A 91 -21.87 -5.32 -14.18
N LYS A 92 -21.88 -5.74 -12.90
CA LYS A 92 -22.33 -4.88 -11.79
C LYS A 92 -21.40 -3.69 -11.55
N PHE A 93 -20.14 -3.79 -11.94
CA PHE A 93 -19.14 -2.75 -11.68
C PHE A 93 -18.36 -2.29 -12.91
N ILE A 94 -18.30 -3.07 -13.99
CA ILE A 94 -17.67 -2.67 -15.26
C ILE A 94 -18.73 -2.49 -16.36
N GLY A 95 -18.78 -1.29 -16.93
CA GLY A 95 -19.55 -0.95 -18.12
C GLY A 95 -18.77 -1.16 -19.42
N LYS A 96 -19.50 -1.15 -20.55
CA LYS A 96 -18.95 -1.48 -21.87
C LYS A 96 -17.88 -0.50 -22.37
N THR A 97 -17.86 0.73 -21.89
CA THR A 97 -16.95 1.79 -22.36
C THR A 97 -15.96 2.23 -21.29
N ASP A 98 -15.93 1.54 -20.15
CA ASP A 98 -15.15 1.98 -19.00
C ASP A 98 -13.63 1.87 -19.26
N ILE A 99 -12.88 2.81 -18.69
CA ILE A 99 -11.43 2.70 -18.55
C ILE A 99 -11.16 1.95 -17.24
N VAL A 100 -10.74 0.70 -17.34
CA VAL A 100 -10.49 -0.19 -16.20
C VAL A 100 -9.00 -0.13 -15.82
N ILE A 101 -8.69 0.40 -14.65
CA ILE A 101 -7.33 0.46 -14.12
C ILE A 101 -7.15 -0.67 -13.10
N LEU A 102 -6.23 -1.58 -13.38
CA LEU A 102 -5.85 -2.66 -12.47
C LEU A 102 -4.58 -2.27 -11.72
N LYS A 103 -4.67 -2.19 -10.38
CA LYS A 103 -3.55 -1.82 -9.51
C LYS A 103 -2.97 -3.04 -8.79
N PRO A 104 -1.93 -3.71 -9.31
CA PRO A 104 -1.22 -4.75 -8.60
C PRO A 104 -0.32 -4.22 -7.48
N ASN A 105 0.35 -5.11 -6.76
CA ASN A 105 1.66 -4.82 -6.18
C ASN A 105 2.76 -5.23 -7.17
N ALA A 106 3.72 -4.35 -7.45
CA ALA A 106 4.90 -4.70 -8.24
C ALA A 106 6.21 -4.25 -7.60
N GLN A 107 6.17 -3.74 -6.35
CA GLN A 107 7.34 -3.23 -5.65
C GLN A 107 8.40 -4.30 -5.41
N TRP A 108 8.03 -5.56 -5.31
CA TRP A 108 8.97 -6.65 -5.03
C TRP A 108 8.98 -7.66 -6.15
N TRP A 109 10.04 -8.48 -6.17
CA TRP A 109 10.03 -9.73 -6.90
C TRP A 109 8.79 -10.55 -6.48
N ASN A 110 8.34 -11.44 -7.37
CA ASN A 110 7.14 -12.26 -7.15
C ASN A 110 5.86 -11.42 -7.06
N GLN A 111 5.88 -10.22 -7.66
CA GLN A 111 4.80 -9.23 -7.63
C GLN A 111 4.37 -8.86 -6.20
N GLY A 112 5.30 -8.90 -5.22
CA GLY A 112 4.93 -8.74 -3.80
C GLY A 112 3.89 -9.75 -3.30
N MET A 113 3.79 -10.89 -3.99
CA MET A 113 2.78 -11.95 -3.90
C MET A 113 1.40 -11.63 -4.52
N THR A 114 1.22 -10.57 -5.31
CA THR A 114 0.00 -10.42 -6.13
C THR A 114 -0.03 -11.52 -7.18
N ASN A 115 -1.14 -12.27 -7.26
CA ASN A 115 -1.27 -13.37 -8.22
C ASN A 115 -1.78 -12.89 -9.60
N THR A 116 -1.02 -13.18 -10.66
CA THR A 116 -1.35 -12.74 -12.03
C THR A 116 -2.40 -13.60 -12.72
N ASP A 117 -2.57 -14.87 -12.32
CA ASP A 117 -3.64 -15.72 -12.87
C ASP A 117 -5.02 -15.23 -12.40
N SER A 118 -5.12 -14.76 -11.17
CA SER A 118 -6.33 -14.10 -10.64
C SER A 118 -6.65 -12.83 -11.43
N MET A 119 -5.63 -12.01 -11.73
CA MET A 119 -5.81 -10.80 -12.53
C MET A 119 -6.19 -11.13 -13.97
N LYS A 120 -5.58 -12.17 -14.55
CA LYS A 120 -5.95 -12.71 -15.86
C LYS A 120 -7.44 -13.07 -15.91
N ALA A 121 -7.92 -13.85 -14.93
CA ALA A 121 -9.33 -14.24 -14.89
C ALA A 121 -10.29 -13.04 -14.80
N PHE A 122 -9.90 -11.98 -14.07
CA PHE A 122 -10.66 -10.74 -14.05
C PHE A 122 -10.67 -10.03 -15.41
N ILE A 123 -9.51 -9.95 -16.09
CA ILE A 123 -9.42 -9.37 -17.44
C ILE A 123 -10.28 -10.16 -18.42
N ASP A 124 -10.23 -11.49 -18.36
CA ASP A 124 -11.07 -12.36 -19.19
C ASP A 124 -12.56 -12.03 -19.00
N LEU A 125 -13.02 -11.93 -17.75
CA LEU A 125 -14.40 -11.54 -17.44
C LEU A 125 -14.79 -10.17 -18.03
N VAL A 126 -13.88 -9.18 -17.99
CA VAL A 126 -14.14 -7.86 -18.59
C VAL A 126 -14.25 -7.94 -20.11
N LEU A 127 -13.33 -8.66 -20.76
CA LEU A 127 -13.30 -8.81 -22.22
C LEU A 127 -14.46 -9.65 -22.75
N GLU A 128 -15.01 -10.55 -21.92
CA GLU A 128 -16.20 -11.35 -22.21
C GLU A 128 -17.51 -10.55 -22.15
N ILE A 129 -17.50 -9.32 -21.60
CA ILE A 129 -18.69 -8.45 -21.58
C ILE A 129 -19.14 -8.19 -23.04
N PRO A 130 -20.39 -8.54 -23.43
CA PRO A 130 -20.85 -8.41 -24.81
C PRO A 130 -20.77 -6.98 -25.34
N GLY A 131 -19.86 -6.75 -26.29
CA GLY A 131 -19.63 -5.46 -26.92
C GLY A 131 -18.78 -4.50 -26.08
N PHE A 132 -17.90 -4.99 -25.22
CA PHE A 132 -16.89 -4.18 -24.55
C PHE A 132 -16.03 -3.41 -25.58
N LYS A 133 -15.98 -2.09 -25.41
CA LYS A 133 -15.23 -1.10 -26.21
C LYS A 133 -14.27 -0.27 -25.35
N GLY A 134 -14.27 -0.50 -24.05
CA GLY A 134 -13.37 0.15 -23.10
C GLY A 134 -11.93 -0.32 -23.24
N GLU A 135 -11.11 0.05 -22.27
CA GLU A 135 -9.72 -0.35 -22.20
C GLU A 135 -9.33 -0.76 -20.80
N ILE A 136 -8.30 -1.60 -20.70
CA ILE A 136 -7.78 -2.15 -19.46
C ILE A 136 -6.31 -1.74 -19.33
N ILE A 137 -5.96 -1.10 -18.22
CA ILE A 137 -4.60 -0.60 -17.98
C ILE A 137 -4.10 -1.16 -16.66
N ILE A 138 -3.07 -2.00 -16.71
CA ILE A 138 -2.34 -2.42 -15.53
C ILE A 138 -1.39 -1.29 -15.14
N ALA A 139 -1.64 -0.62 -14.01
CA ALA A 139 -0.90 0.58 -13.63
C ALA A 139 -0.35 0.47 -12.20
N GLU A 140 0.95 0.77 -12.03
CA GLU A 140 1.64 0.60 -10.75
C GLU A 140 2.85 1.52 -10.63
N ASN A 141 3.08 2.07 -9.43
CA ASN A 141 4.33 2.71 -9.04
C ASN A 141 5.13 1.80 -8.11
N GLN A 142 6.17 1.17 -8.66
CA GLN A 142 6.99 0.26 -7.86
C GLN A 142 8.04 1.02 -7.03
N HIS A 143 8.24 2.31 -7.31
CA HIS A 143 9.16 3.25 -6.67
C HIS A 143 10.66 2.95 -6.86
N PHE A 144 11.05 2.10 -7.80
CA PHE A 144 12.47 1.85 -8.10
C PHE A 144 12.81 2.04 -9.56
N ILE A 145 14.08 2.35 -9.81
CA ILE A 145 14.66 2.44 -11.15
C ILE A 145 15.32 1.09 -11.49
N PRO A 146 15.16 0.60 -12.73
CA PRO A 146 14.28 1.13 -13.77
C PRO A 146 12.80 0.81 -13.49
N ALA A 147 11.88 1.66 -13.95
CA ALA A 147 10.44 1.49 -13.72
C ALA A 147 9.90 0.14 -14.22
N ASP A 148 10.41 -0.33 -15.37
CA ASP A 148 10.12 -1.66 -15.91
C ASP A 148 11.05 -2.73 -15.29
N SER A 149 10.85 -3.02 -14.00
CA SER A 149 11.57 -4.08 -13.29
C SER A 149 10.73 -4.77 -12.21
N ARG A 150 11.33 -5.70 -11.46
CA ARG A 150 10.70 -6.39 -10.33
C ARG A 150 9.47 -7.18 -10.71
N GLY A 151 8.29 -6.86 -10.16
CA GLY A 151 7.05 -7.56 -10.48
C GLY A 151 6.72 -7.59 -11.98
N TRP A 152 7.26 -6.63 -12.74
CA TRP A 152 7.10 -6.52 -14.18
C TRP A 152 7.95 -7.51 -14.97
N THR A 153 9.13 -7.90 -14.47
CA THR A 153 10.12 -8.70 -15.23
C THR A 153 10.61 -9.96 -14.50
N THR A 154 10.05 -10.25 -13.32
CA THR A 154 10.49 -11.37 -12.49
C THR A 154 10.23 -12.74 -13.16
N LYS A 155 11.11 -13.69 -12.87
CA LYS A 155 10.94 -15.12 -13.19
C LYS A 155 10.31 -15.91 -12.03
N GLU A 156 10.44 -15.42 -10.80
CA GLU A 156 9.86 -16.01 -9.59
C GLU A 156 8.41 -15.56 -9.39
N ARG A 157 7.63 -15.56 -10.47
CA ARG A 157 6.27 -15.02 -10.52
C ARG A 157 5.27 -15.79 -9.64
N ASN A 158 4.30 -15.07 -9.08
CA ASN A 158 3.11 -15.66 -8.48
C ASN A 158 1.99 -15.74 -9.53
N GLY A 159 1.94 -16.84 -10.25
CA GLY A 159 1.04 -17.06 -11.40
C GLY A 159 1.83 -17.44 -12.67
N LYS A 160 1.13 -17.68 -13.78
CA LYS A 160 1.74 -18.11 -15.05
C LYS A 160 2.53 -17.01 -15.75
N PHE A 161 2.25 -15.75 -15.42
CA PHE A 161 2.85 -14.57 -16.06
C PHE A 161 3.47 -13.63 -15.03
N ASN A 162 4.55 -12.93 -15.37
CA ASN A 162 4.81 -11.62 -14.78
C ASN A 162 3.89 -10.56 -15.43
N LEU A 163 3.93 -9.32 -14.95
CA LEU A 163 2.98 -8.31 -15.44
C LEU A 163 3.21 -7.93 -16.91
N ASN A 164 4.45 -7.97 -17.40
CA ASN A 164 4.73 -7.74 -18.83
C ASN A 164 4.21 -8.87 -19.69
N GLU A 165 4.54 -10.10 -19.35
CA GLU A 165 4.09 -11.29 -20.07
C GLU A 165 2.56 -11.40 -20.08
N LEU A 166 1.87 -10.94 -19.04
CA LEU A 166 0.41 -10.91 -18.99
C LEU A 166 -0.16 -9.94 -20.03
N VAL A 167 0.41 -8.73 -20.12
CA VAL A 167 0.00 -7.75 -21.16
C VAL A 167 0.31 -8.29 -22.55
N ASP A 168 1.49 -8.86 -22.75
CA ASP A 168 1.90 -9.44 -24.02
C ASP A 168 1.00 -10.62 -24.42
N HIS A 169 0.57 -11.44 -23.46
CA HIS A 169 -0.41 -12.51 -23.70
C HIS A 169 -1.69 -11.95 -24.32
N TYR A 170 -2.26 -10.87 -23.80
CA TYR A 170 -3.49 -10.28 -24.35
C TYR A 170 -3.26 -9.63 -25.71
N LYS A 171 -2.16 -8.89 -25.88
CA LYS A 171 -1.81 -8.28 -27.17
C LYS A 171 -1.61 -9.33 -28.27
N ASN A 172 -0.92 -10.43 -27.95
CA ASN A 172 -0.69 -11.53 -28.88
C ASN A 172 -1.99 -12.28 -29.25
N ASN A 173 -3.03 -12.18 -28.40
CA ASN A 173 -4.37 -12.71 -28.67
C ASN A 173 -5.34 -11.67 -29.26
N GLY A 174 -4.82 -10.54 -29.78
CA GLY A 174 -5.62 -9.54 -30.49
C GLY A 174 -6.23 -8.43 -29.62
N TYR A 175 -6.06 -8.47 -28.30
CA TYR A 175 -6.60 -7.47 -27.38
C TYR A 175 -5.64 -6.29 -27.17
N GLN A 176 -5.57 -5.40 -28.16
CA GLN A 176 -4.69 -4.21 -28.11
C GLN A 176 -5.11 -3.17 -27.04
N ASN A 177 -6.35 -3.24 -26.57
CA ASN A 177 -6.90 -2.40 -25.50
C ASN A 177 -6.52 -2.86 -24.09
N VAL A 178 -5.67 -3.89 -23.95
CA VAL A 178 -5.02 -4.28 -22.68
C VAL A 178 -3.59 -3.76 -22.69
N THR A 179 -3.30 -2.81 -21.81
CA THR A 179 -2.01 -2.10 -21.77
C THR A 179 -1.44 -2.03 -20.35
N LYS A 180 -0.22 -1.50 -20.24
CA LYS A 180 0.43 -1.18 -18.96
C LYS A 180 0.78 0.29 -18.87
N TYR A 181 0.88 0.77 -17.65
CA TYR A 181 1.51 2.05 -17.35
C TYR A 181 2.39 1.94 -16.11
N HIS A 182 3.63 2.42 -16.20
CA HIS A 182 4.52 2.52 -15.05
C HIS A 182 4.40 3.94 -14.48
N TRP A 183 3.69 4.09 -13.37
CA TRP A 183 3.76 5.36 -12.65
C TRP A 183 5.15 5.49 -12.02
N ARG A 184 5.69 6.70 -12.03
CA ARG A 184 7.01 7.00 -11.52
C ARG A 184 6.95 8.22 -10.63
N ASP A 185 7.70 8.23 -9.54
CA ASP A 185 7.68 9.33 -8.59
C ASP A 185 7.99 10.68 -9.29
N GLY A 186 7.25 11.72 -8.93
CA GLY A 186 7.27 12.98 -9.68
C GLY A 186 8.49 13.84 -9.36
N GLY A 187 8.78 14.01 -8.08
CA GLY A 187 9.83 14.87 -7.55
C GLY A 187 11.21 14.22 -7.44
N LYS A 188 12.16 14.97 -6.87
CA LYS A 188 13.51 14.48 -6.59
C LYS A 188 13.56 13.72 -5.27
N ASN A 189 14.37 12.66 -5.22
CA ASN A 189 14.68 11.96 -3.97
C ASN A 189 16.19 12.06 -3.68
N ILE A 190 16.61 13.09 -2.94
CA ILE A 190 18.04 13.35 -2.73
C ILE A 190 18.66 12.35 -1.73
N LEU A 191 17.85 11.80 -0.82
CA LEU A 191 18.27 10.85 0.21
C LEU A 191 17.25 9.70 0.31
N PRO A 192 17.21 8.79 -0.67
CA PRO A 192 16.22 7.73 -0.73
C PRO A 192 16.26 6.85 0.52
N LEU A 193 15.19 6.95 1.33
CA LEU A 193 15.00 6.04 2.46
C LEU A 193 14.43 4.68 2.03
N GLN A 194 13.86 4.59 0.83
CA GLN A 194 13.41 3.38 0.17
C GLN A 194 12.96 3.82 -1.21
N GLY A 195 13.30 3.07 -2.25
CA GLY A 195 12.97 3.49 -3.61
C GLY A 195 13.75 4.72 -4.05
N ASP A 196 13.83 4.94 -5.35
CA ASP A 196 14.42 6.14 -5.96
C ASP A 196 13.95 6.30 -7.41
N ASP A 197 12.65 6.22 -7.70
CA ASP A 197 12.11 6.36 -9.07
C ASP A 197 11.65 7.77 -9.42
N GLY A 198 12.27 8.78 -8.82
CA GLY A 198 12.03 10.17 -9.19
C GLY A 198 12.27 10.38 -10.70
N GLY A 199 11.42 11.15 -11.38
CA GLY A 199 11.72 11.58 -12.75
C GLY A 199 10.55 11.81 -13.69
N ASN A 200 9.30 11.47 -13.34
CA ASN A 200 8.15 11.78 -14.22
C ASN A 200 7.75 13.27 -14.17
N GLY A 201 8.16 13.96 -13.11
CA GLY A 201 7.85 15.36 -12.89
C GLY A 201 6.54 15.60 -12.14
N ILE A 202 6.43 16.81 -11.62
CA ILE A 202 5.24 17.32 -10.94
C ILE A 202 4.43 18.10 -11.97
N VAL A 203 3.12 17.84 -12.03
CA VAL A 203 2.18 18.46 -12.97
C VAL A 203 1.02 19.11 -12.21
N LYS A 204 0.29 20.03 -12.87
CA LYS A 204 -0.86 20.72 -12.25
C LYS A 204 -2.19 19.98 -12.48
N GLY A 205 -2.22 19.05 -13.42
CA GLY A 205 -3.40 18.35 -13.90
C GLY A 205 -3.16 17.82 -15.32
N PRO A 206 -4.21 17.32 -16.00
CA PRO A 206 -4.10 16.90 -17.39
C PRO A 206 -3.94 18.11 -18.35
N GLY A 207 -3.60 17.85 -19.61
CA GLY A 207 -3.31 18.85 -20.64
C GLY A 207 -1.84 19.16 -20.85
N GLY A 208 -0.97 18.25 -20.43
CA GLY A 208 0.47 18.35 -20.66
C GLY A 208 1.13 16.98 -20.57
N LYS A 209 2.34 16.94 -20.02
CA LYS A 209 3.06 15.69 -19.76
C LYS A 209 2.40 14.86 -18.66
N ASP A 210 2.69 13.57 -18.65
CA ASP A 210 2.37 12.69 -17.55
C ASP A 210 3.19 13.05 -16.30
N GLY A 211 2.69 12.69 -15.11
CA GLY A 211 3.37 12.96 -13.85
C GLY A 211 2.45 12.86 -12.65
N TYR A 212 2.88 13.45 -11.53
CA TYR A 212 2.09 13.50 -10.31
C TYR A 212 1.55 14.90 -10.03
N VAL A 213 0.29 14.99 -9.64
CA VAL A 213 -0.29 16.22 -9.09
C VAL A 213 -0.02 16.25 -7.59
N TRP A 214 0.55 17.34 -7.08
CA TRP A 214 0.71 17.58 -5.65
C TRP A 214 -0.36 18.55 -5.16
N ARG A 215 -1.25 18.08 -4.28
CA ARG A 215 -2.41 18.86 -3.83
C ARG A 215 -2.15 19.58 -2.53
N GLU A 216 -1.78 20.85 -2.64
CA GLU A 216 -1.60 21.74 -1.47
C GLU A 216 -2.91 22.05 -0.74
N ASP A 217 -4.05 21.88 -1.42
CA ASP A 217 -5.40 22.07 -0.90
C ASP A 217 -6.00 20.80 -0.27
N ILE A 218 -5.45 19.62 -0.56
CA ILE A 218 -5.90 18.33 0.00
C ILE A 218 -4.79 17.75 0.88
N VAL A 219 -4.80 18.13 2.17
CA VAL A 219 -3.72 17.83 3.11
C VAL A 219 -4.22 17.04 4.32
N TYR A 220 -3.74 15.81 4.48
CA TYR A 220 -3.94 15.04 5.70
C TYR A 220 -3.07 15.59 6.82
N ARG A 221 -3.65 15.73 8.02
CA ARG A 221 -2.96 16.16 9.24
C ARG A 221 -3.01 15.05 10.26
N ALA A 222 -1.86 14.44 10.52
CA ALA A 222 -1.73 13.43 11.55
C ALA A 222 -1.93 14.04 12.95
N PRO A 223 -2.37 13.25 13.95
CA PRO A 223 -2.56 13.72 15.33
C PRO A 223 -1.33 14.37 15.98
N ASN A 224 -0.13 14.10 15.48
CA ASN A 224 1.11 14.75 15.93
C ASN A 224 1.48 16.02 15.14
N GLY A 225 0.54 16.59 14.38
CA GLY A 225 0.73 17.83 13.62
C GLY A 225 1.43 17.68 12.27
N ARG A 226 1.91 16.48 11.92
CA ARG A 226 2.58 16.26 10.63
C ARG A 226 1.58 16.38 9.47
N LYS A 227 2.03 16.96 8.37
CA LYS A 227 1.23 17.22 7.17
C LYS A 227 1.65 16.28 6.03
N CYS A 228 0.67 15.69 5.36
CA CYS A 228 0.86 14.88 4.15
C CYS A 228 -0.03 15.44 3.05
N LEU A 229 0.56 15.95 1.97
CA LEU A 229 -0.20 16.33 0.78
C LEU A 229 -0.67 15.07 0.07
N MET A 230 -1.88 15.11 -0.45
CA MET A 230 -2.34 14.03 -1.32
C MET A 230 -1.74 14.22 -2.71
N THR A 231 -1.32 13.11 -3.30
CA THR A 231 -0.73 13.08 -4.62
C THR A 231 -1.37 11.99 -5.44
N TYR A 232 -1.55 12.22 -6.74
CA TYR A 232 -2.13 11.23 -7.64
C TYR A 232 -1.53 11.35 -9.04
N PRO A 233 -1.47 10.24 -9.79
CA PRO A 233 -0.92 10.24 -11.13
C PRO A 233 -1.90 10.85 -12.13
N VAL A 234 -1.33 11.53 -13.11
CA VAL A 234 -1.92 11.86 -14.39
C VAL A 234 -1.09 11.15 -15.45
N PHE A 235 -1.71 10.34 -16.29
CA PHE A 235 -0.98 9.49 -17.24
C PHE A 235 -1.73 9.23 -18.53
N THR A 236 -1.02 9.02 -19.64
CA THR A 236 -1.65 8.83 -20.95
C THR A 236 -1.79 7.36 -21.29
N SER A 237 -3.00 6.93 -21.66
CA SER A 237 -3.20 5.58 -22.19
C SER A 237 -2.45 5.39 -23.50
N ALA A 238 -1.73 4.28 -23.61
CA ALA A 238 -1.05 3.89 -24.84
C ALA A 238 -2.01 3.36 -25.92
N TYR A 239 -3.26 3.04 -25.58
CA TYR A 239 -4.26 2.55 -26.54
C TYR A 239 -5.07 3.70 -27.12
N SER A 240 -5.70 4.51 -26.27
CA SER A 240 -6.65 5.55 -26.68
C SER A 240 -6.03 6.95 -26.83
N ASN A 241 -4.80 7.16 -26.36
CA ASN A 241 -4.17 8.47 -26.18
C ASN A 241 -4.99 9.43 -25.28
N ILE A 242 -5.93 8.90 -24.49
CA ILE A 242 -6.66 9.66 -23.49
C ILE A 242 -5.76 9.83 -22.27
N GLN A 243 -5.66 11.05 -21.76
CA GLN A 243 -4.93 11.31 -20.52
C GLN A 243 -5.87 11.07 -19.34
N ILE A 244 -5.43 10.28 -18.39
CA ILE A 244 -6.19 9.84 -17.24
C ILE A 244 -5.72 10.64 -16.04
N ASP A 245 -6.56 11.55 -15.54
CA ASP A 245 -6.42 12.14 -14.21
C ASP A 245 -7.13 11.21 -13.23
N LEU A 246 -6.37 10.49 -12.39
CA LEU A 246 -6.95 9.48 -11.49
C LEU A 246 -8.02 10.04 -10.54
N LYS A 247 -7.96 11.34 -10.23
CA LYS A 247 -8.94 11.99 -9.36
C LYS A 247 -10.17 12.47 -10.14
N ASN A 248 -9.96 13.14 -11.27
CA ASN A 248 -11.01 13.92 -11.93
C ASN A 248 -11.62 13.23 -13.16
N GLY A 249 -11.00 12.18 -13.68
CA GLY A 249 -11.52 11.43 -14.82
C GLY A 249 -10.64 11.50 -16.07
N PRO A 250 -11.08 10.87 -17.17
CA PRO A 250 -10.37 10.89 -18.43
C PRO A 250 -10.48 12.28 -19.07
N TRP A 251 -9.42 12.74 -19.69
CA TRP A 251 -9.28 14.08 -20.23
C TRP A 251 -8.71 14.00 -21.65
N GLN A 252 -9.30 14.80 -22.55
CA GLN A 252 -8.82 14.93 -23.92
C GLN A 252 -9.18 16.30 -24.47
N SER A 253 -8.23 16.93 -25.17
CA SER A 253 -8.46 18.15 -25.94
C SER A 253 -9.15 19.28 -25.17
N GLY A 254 -8.67 19.58 -23.96
CA GLY A 254 -9.15 20.72 -23.17
C GLY A 254 -10.32 20.41 -22.22
N LYS A 255 -10.89 19.20 -22.27
CA LYS A 255 -12.08 18.84 -21.47
C LYS A 255 -12.00 17.45 -20.87
N TYR A 256 -12.70 17.26 -19.75
CA TYR A 256 -12.97 15.93 -19.22
C TYR A 256 -14.02 15.22 -20.07
N LEU A 257 -13.86 13.92 -20.22
CA LEU A 257 -14.77 13.03 -20.94
C LEU A 257 -15.75 12.40 -19.96
N ASP A 258 -16.97 12.16 -20.43
CA ASP A 258 -17.98 11.40 -19.69
C ASP A 258 -17.77 9.90 -19.88
N ILE A 259 -16.59 9.43 -19.47
CA ILE A 259 -16.19 8.01 -19.51
C ILE A 259 -15.83 7.60 -18.08
N PRO A 260 -16.47 6.58 -17.51
CA PRO A 260 -16.13 6.12 -16.17
C PRO A 260 -14.72 5.52 -16.12
N ILE A 261 -13.97 5.88 -15.09
CA ILE A 261 -12.79 5.13 -14.65
C ILE A 261 -13.24 4.11 -13.61
N LYS A 262 -12.79 2.86 -13.74
CA LYS A 262 -12.96 1.79 -12.75
C LYS A 262 -11.60 1.38 -12.20
N LEU A 263 -11.31 1.73 -10.96
CA LEU A 263 -10.07 1.36 -10.29
C LEU A 263 -10.29 0.06 -9.52
N ILE A 264 -9.61 -1.00 -9.92
CA ILE A 264 -9.66 -2.31 -9.28
C ILE A 264 -8.33 -2.58 -8.58
N ASN A 265 -8.37 -2.73 -7.27
CA ASN A 265 -7.18 -2.87 -6.44
C ASN A 265 -6.81 -4.34 -6.24
N PHE A 266 -5.78 -4.81 -6.94
CA PHE A 266 -5.25 -6.18 -6.84
C PHE A 266 -4.10 -6.24 -5.85
N SER A 267 -4.42 -6.48 -4.58
CA SER A 267 -3.42 -6.51 -3.52
C SER A 267 -2.95 -7.94 -3.21
N ALA A 268 -1.75 -8.03 -2.65
CA ALA A 268 -1.24 -9.23 -2.02
C ALA A 268 -1.60 -9.24 -0.53
N LEU A 269 -1.50 -10.40 0.12
CA LEU A 269 -1.68 -10.55 1.57
C LEU A 269 -0.43 -11.12 2.22
N ASN A 270 0.23 -10.36 3.08
CA ASN A 270 1.51 -10.76 3.67
C ASN A 270 1.76 -10.13 5.04
N HIS A 271 2.56 -10.80 5.88
CA HIS A 271 3.25 -10.11 6.96
C HIS A 271 4.24 -9.10 6.38
N HIS A 272 4.23 -7.88 6.92
CA HIS A 272 5.16 -6.83 6.50
C HIS A 272 6.24 -6.58 7.56
N SER A 273 5.84 -6.33 8.80
CA SER A 273 6.77 -6.07 9.91
C SER A 273 6.08 -6.02 11.26
N ILE A 274 6.87 -6.06 12.34
CA ILE A 274 6.40 -5.84 13.71
C ILE A 274 5.84 -4.43 13.99
N TYR A 275 6.08 -3.45 13.11
CA TYR A 275 5.62 -2.06 13.30
C TYR A 275 4.42 -1.70 12.42
N SER A 276 4.18 -2.45 11.35
CA SER A 276 3.05 -2.24 10.42
C SER A 276 2.02 -3.37 10.48
N GLY A 277 2.42 -4.57 10.91
CA GLY A 277 1.63 -5.79 10.81
C GLY A 277 1.57 -6.28 9.36
N ALA A 278 0.36 -6.48 8.84
CA ALA A 278 0.15 -7.03 7.50
C ALA A 278 0.17 -5.97 6.37
N THR A 279 0.35 -6.44 5.15
CA THR A 279 0.04 -5.75 3.89
C THR A 279 -1.23 -6.36 3.32
N GLY A 280 -2.15 -5.51 2.85
CA GLY A 280 -3.40 -5.88 2.19
C GLY A 280 -3.86 -4.78 1.22
N ALA A 281 -5.16 -4.69 0.99
CA ALA A 281 -5.85 -3.73 0.11
C ALA A 281 -5.48 -2.27 0.42
N ILE A 282 -5.59 -1.81 1.67
CA ILE A 282 -5.32 -0.40 2.01
C ILE A 282 -3.87 -0.06 1.70
N LYS A 283 -2.94 -0.92 2.11
CA LYS A 283 -1.51 -0.65 1.95
C LYS A 283 -1.07 -0.69 0.49
N ASN A 284 -1.81 -1.35 -0.39
CA ASN A 284 -1.48 -1.40 -1.82
C ASN A 284 -1.61 -0.03 -2.53
N TYR A 285 -2.36 0.90 -1.96
CA TYR A 285 -2.42 2.31 -2.38
C TYR A 285 -1.10 3.06 -2.22
N MET A 286 -0.16 2.53 -1.45
CA MET A 286 1.18 3.11 -1.37
C MET A 286 1.82 3.18 -2.76
N GLY A 287 1.58 2.19 -3.63
CA GLY A 287 2.03 2.24 -5.03
C GLY A 287 1.19 3.12 -5.97
N ILE A 288 0.28 3.96 -5.44
CA ILE A 288 -0.45 4.98 -6.21
C ILE A 288 0.09 6.38 -5.91
N VAL A 289 0.66 6.60 -4.73
CA VAL A 289 1.03 7.95 -4.24
C VAL A 289 2.52 8.22 -4.43
N ASP A 290 2.88 9.48 -4.61
CA ASP A 290 4.27 9.90 -4.84
C ASP A 290 5.14 9.76 -3.58
N MET A 291 6.22 9.00 -3.65
CA MET A 291 7.20 8.85 -2.55
C MET A 291 8.12 10.05 -2.37
N THR A 292 8.03 11.07 -3.21
CA THR A 292 8.92 12.25 -3.20
C THR A 292 8.24 13.53 -2.72
N CYS A 293 6.93 13.52 -2.48
CA CYS A 293 6.18 14.68 -2.01
C CYS A 293 6.33 14.90 -0.50
N GLY A 294 7.36 15.64 -0.11
CA GLY A 294 7.77 15.82 1.28
C GLY A 294 8.66 14.69 1.78
N PHE A 295 9.06 14.78 3.05
CA PHE A 295 10.11 13.93 3.64
C PHE A 295 9.94 12.44 3.29
N PRO A 296 11.01 11.75 2.78
CA PRO A 296 12.40 12.23 2.67
C PRO A 296 12.69 13.12 1.45
N GLY A 297 11.72 13.30 0.54
CA GLY A 297 11.80 14.29 -0.52
C GLY A 297 12.04 15.70 0.05
N PRO A 298 12.77 16.56 -0.68
CA PRO A 298 13.13 17.89 -0.21
C PRO A 298 11.93 18.86 -0.22
N GLU A 299 10.95 18.61 -1.09
CA GLU A 299 9.81 19.49 -1.31
C GLU A 299 8.49 18.70 -1.30
N PRO A 300 7.38 19.31 -0.86
CA PRO A 300 7.32 20.63 -0.25
C PRO A 300 7.89 20.62 1.18
N LYS A 301 8.67 21.63 1.53
CA LYS A 301 9.26 21.74 2.88
C LYS A 301 8.20 21.64 3.98
N GLY A 302 8.58 20.98 5.08
CA GLY A 302 7.71 20.84 6.26
C GLY A 302 6.60 19.80 6.12
N THR A 303 6.55 19.07 5.02
CA THR A 303 5.58 18.00 4.77
C THR A 303 6.27 16.62 4.77
N TYR A 304 5.46 15.57 4.79
CA TYR A 304 5.87 14.17 4.66
C TYR A 304 5.04 13.56 3.55
N ASN A 305 5.59 12.60 2.81
CA ASN A 305 4.74 11.78 1.96
C ASN A 305 4.07 10.66 2.79
N THR A 306 3.10 10.00 2.17
CA THR A 306 2.31 8.90 2.74
C THR A 306 3.16 7.80 3.35
N HIS A 307 4.28 7.43 2.72
CA HIS A 307 5.15 6.34 3.20
C HIS A 307 5.86 6.68 4.50
N TYR A 308 6.11 7.96 4.77
CA TYR A 308 6.95 8.41 5.88
C TYR A 308 6.26 9.33 6.88
N ILE A 309 4.97 9.65 6.70
CA ILE A 309 4.21 10.47 7.65
C ILE A 309 4.28 9.95 9.09
N GLY A 310 4.34 8.63 9.27
CA GLY A 310 4.47 7.95 10.55
C GLY A 310 5.90 7.65 11.00
N VAL A 311 6.92 8.02 10.22
CA VAL A 311 8.33 7.64 10.42
C VAL A 311 9.13 8.81 11.02
N SER A 312 10.01 8.55 11.99
CA SER A 312 10.88 9.61 12.54
C SER A 312 11.91 10.07 11.51
N LYS A 313 12.15 11.38 11.45
CA LYS A 313 13.19 11.99 10.60
C LYS A 313 14.59 11.50 10.94
N PHE A 314 14.81 10.93 12.13
CA PHE A 314 16.08 10.34 12.51
C PHE A 314 16.48 9.17 11.58
N MET A 315 15.52 8.57 10.87
CA MET A 315 15.78 7.53 9.87
C MET A 315 16.79 7.98 8.79
N LYS A 316 16.95 9.28 8.52
CA LYS A 316 17.97 9.80 7.60
C LYS A 316 19.41 9.40 7.96
N HIS A 317 19.67 9.02 9.21
CA HIS A 317 20.96 8.54 9.67
C HIS A 317 21.11 7.01 9.56
N LYS A 318 20.56 6.42 8.48
CA LYS A 318 20.43 4.97 8.27
C LYS A 318 21.65 4.12 8.62
N LYS A 319 22.87 4.60 8.35
CA LYS A 319 24.12 3.87 8.64
C LYS A 319 24.30 3.56 10.13
N ILE A 320 23.82 4.42 11.02
CA ILE A 320 23.83 4.22 12.48
C ILE A 320 22.66 3.32 12.91
N VAL A 321 21.52 3.42 12.22
CA VAL A 321 20.26 2.73 12.55
C VAL A 321 20.29 1.24 12.17
N TRP A 322 20.85 0.88 11.01
CA TRP A 322 20.84 -0.50 10.51
C TRP A 322 21.72 -1.47 11.31
N GLN A 323 22.72 -0.96 12.03
CA GLN A 323 23.54 -1.74 12.95
C GLN A 323 22.87 -1.93 14.33
N SER A 324 21.66 -1.39 14.52
CA SER A 324 21.07 -1.22 15.84
C SER A 324 19.81 -2.08 16.07
N HIS A 325 19.80 -2.73 17.24
CA HIS A 325 18.75 -3.50 17.88
C HIS A 325 17.29 -3.12 17.54
N TRP A 326 16.39 -4.11 17.48
CA TRP A 326 14.93 -4.02 17.24
C TRP A 326 14.19 -2.87 17.97
N ARG A 327 14.69 -2.45 19.14
CA ARG A 327 14.16 -1.33 19.93
C ARG A 327 14.20 0.02 19.18
N ILE A 328 15.25 0.26 18.39
CA ILE A 328 15.38 1.51 17.62
C ILE A 328 14.43 1.50 16.41
N ALA A 329 14.27 0.37 15.73
CA ALA A 329 13.27 0.22 14.68
C ALA A 329 11.86 0.50 15.22
N LYS A 330 11.50 -0.10 16.37
CA LYS A 330 10.19 0.16 17.02
C LYS A 330 9.96 1.65 17.33
N PHE A 331 11.00 2.37 17.75
CA PHE A 331 10.91 3.82 17.96
C PHE A 331 10.72 4.59 16.66
N LEU A 332 11.54 4.31 15.64
CA LEU A 332 11.49 5.03 14.36
C LEU A 332 10.14 4.91 13.65
N TYR A 333 9.47 3.77 13.82
CA TYR A 333 8.18 3.46 13.23
C TYR A 333 7.02 3.53 14.23
N ARG A 334 7.19 4.11 15.43
CA ARG A 334 6.17 4.13 16.50
C ARG A 334 4.83 4.75 16.07
N ASN A 335 4.87 5.64 15.08
CA ASN A 335 3.72 6.35 14.54
C ASN A 335 3.32 5.88 13.13
N PHE A 336 3.84 4.73 12.65
CA PHE A 336 3.58 4.23 11.30
C PHE A 336 2.08 4.06 10.99
N ARG A 337 1.24 3.86 12.02
CA ARG A 337 -0.22 3.86 11.88
C ARG A 337 -0.80 5.09 11.15
N TYR A 338 -0.15 6.26 11.24
CA TYR A 338 -0.61 7.46 10.54
C TYR A 338 -0.53 7.35 9.01
N THR A 339 0.25 6.41 8.48
CA THR A 339 0.19 6.06 7.05
C THR A 339 -1.18 5.50 6.68
N GLY A 340 -1.80 4.71 7.55
CA GLY A 340 -3.18 4.24 7.37
C GLY A 340 -4.17 5.40 7.31
N GLY A 341 -4.00 6.39 8.19
CA GLY A 341 -4.79 7.62 8.16
C GLY A 341 -4.60 8.42 6.87
N SER A 342 -3.38 8.63 6.40
CA SER A 342 -3.17 9.32 5.11
C SER A 342 -3.78 8.57 3.92
N LEU A 343 -3.77 7.24 3.94
CA LEU A 343 -4.37 6.42 2.88
C LEU A 343 -5.90 6.44 2.94
N GLY A 344 -6.50 6.41 4.13
CA GLY A 344 -7.93 6.63 4.31
C GLY A 344 -8.37 8.01 3.81
N PHE A 345 -7.57 9.03 4.11
CA PHE A 345 -7.81 10.40 3.65
C PHE A 345 -7.70 10.51 2.13
N PHE A 346 -6.72 9.85 1.51
CA PHE A 346 -6.59 9.72 0.06
C PHE A 346 -7.84 9.09 -0.56
N MET A 347 -8.31 7.97 -0.03
CA MET A 347 -9.49 7.28 -0.57
C MET A 347 -10.74 8.15 -0.51
N ASN A 348 -10.90 8.93 0.56
CA ASN A 348 -12.07 9.81 0.75
C ASN A 348 -12.04 11.07 -0.15
N HIS A 349 -10.86 11.64 -0.41
CA HIS A 349 -10.75 12.95 -1.09
C HIS A 349 -10.22 12.88 -2.52
N VAL A 350 -9.62 11.76 -2.91
CA VAL A 350 -8.99 11.58 -4.21
C VAL A 350 -9.61 10.43 -4.98
N ARG A 351 -9.34 9.19 -4.57
CA ARG A 351 -9.85 8.01 -5.26
C ARG A 351 -9.89 6.79 -4.35
N MET A 352 -11.08 6.22 -4.17
CA MET A 352 -11.25 4.86 -3.67
C MET A 352 -11.42 3.90 -4.86
N ALA A 353 -11.05 2.64 -4.67
CA ALA A 353 -11.22 1.58 -5.64
C ALA A 353 -12.69 1.18 -5.66
N ASP A 354 -13.18 0.88 -6.84
CA ASP A 354 -14.53 0.38 -7.06
C ASP A 354 -14.66 -1.05 -6.52
N LEU A 355 -13.55 -1.80 -6.54
CA LEU A 355 -13.46 -3.14 -5.99
C LEU A 355 -12.03 -3.43 -5.49
N ASN A 356 -11.92 -4.09 -4.34
CA ASN A 356 -10.66 -4.61 -3.82
C ASN A 356 -10.65 -6.12 -3.96
N VAL A 357 -9.55 -6.64 -4.51
CA VAL A 357 -9.29 -8.07 -4.70
C VAL A 357 -7.97 -8.40 -4.03
N ILE A 358 -8.03 -9.12 -2.90
CA ILE A 358 -6.84 -9.70 -2.27
C ILE A 358 -6.58 -11.04 -2.94
N THR A 359 -5.47 -11.12 -3.66
CA THR A 359 -5.01 -12.31 -4.39
C THR A 359 -4.21 -13.25 -3.48
N ALA A 360 -4.85 -13.79 -2.45
CA ALA A 360 -4.24 -14.69 -1.48
C ALA A 360 -4.06 -16.14 -2.03
N GLU A 361 -3.56 -16.29 -3.26
CA GLU A 361 -3.15 -17.60 -3.78
C GLU A 361 -1.96 -18.12 -2.95
N ARG A 362 -0.96 -17.27 -2.77
CA ARG A 362 0.18 -17.47 -1.89
C ARG A 362 0.27 -16.29 -0.93
N VAL A 363 0.48 -16.58 0.35
CA VAL A 363 0.62 -15.56 1.39
C VAL A 363 1.90 -15.77 2.19
N GLY A 364 2.68 -14.71 2.37
CA GLY A 364 3.89 -14.70 3.16
C GLY A 364 3.58 -14.45 4.62
N TRP A 365 3.36 -15.52 5.41
CA TRP A 365 3.07 -15.40 6.83
C TRP A 365 4.25 -14.84 7.64
N ARG A 366 5.50 -15.03 7.16
CA ARG A 366 6.69 -14.41 7.76
C ARG A 366 7.08 -13.10 7.07
N SER A 367 7.09 -13.08 5.74
CA SER A 367 7.40 -11.90 4.94
C SER A 367 6.92 -12.06 3.51
N ARG A 368 6.58 -10.94 2.86
CA ARG A 368 6.33 -10.86 1.41
C ARG A 368 7.53 -11.20 0.52
N THR A 369 8.72 -11.35 1.10
CA THR A 369 9.97 -11.68 0.39
C THR A 369 10.59 -13.00 0.85
N ASP A 370 9.93 -13.72 1.75
CA ASP A 370 10.40 -15.02 2.28
C ASP A 370 9.50 -16.12 1.71
N LEU A 371 10.01 -16.88 0.75
CA LEU A 371 9.27 -17.98 0.13
C LEU A 371 9.12 -19.19 1.06
N GLU A 372 10.10 -19.45 1.93
CA GLU A 372 10.01 -20.53 2.92
C GLU A 372 9.00 -20.17 4.02
N GLY A 373 8.93 -18.88 4.36
CA GLY A 373 7.92 -18.28 5.23
C GLY A 373 6.60 -17.94 4.53
N SER A 374 6.21 -18.72 3.51
CA SER A 374 4.97 -18.53 2.75
C SER A 374 4.17 -19.82 2.61
N VAL A 375 2.91 -19.70 2.23
CA VAL A 375 1.98 -20.84 2.07
C VAL A 375 0.97 -20.58 0.96
N HIS A 376 0.63 -21.62 0.21
CA HIS A 376 -0.44 -21.59 -0.78
C HIS A 376 -1.78 -21.78 -0.08
N THR A 377 -2.53 -20.69 0.04
CA THR A 377 -3.86 -20.70 0.66
C THR A 377 -4.97 -20.95 -0.33
N LYS A 378 -4.69 -20.80 -1.63
CA LYS A 378 -5.65 -20.94 -2.73
C LYS A 378 -6.93 -20.14 -2.48
N ALA A 379 -6.78 -18.89 -2.07
CA ALA A 379 -7.89 -18.05 -1.66
C ALA A 379 -7.89 -16.73 -2.43
N ILE A 380 -9.08 -16.29 -2.83
CA ILE A 380 -9.32 -14.96 -3.35
C ILE A 380 -10.36 -14.30 -2.46
N VAL A 381 -10.09 -13.07 -2.03
CA VAL A 381 -11.03 -12.29 -1.23
C VAL A 381 -11.41 -11.04 -1.99
N VAL A 382 -12.70 -10.72 -2.02
CA VAL A 382 -13.23 -9.57 -2.73
C VAL A 382 -14.14 -8.74 -1.81
N SER A 383 -14.04 -7.41 -1.91
CA SER A 383 -14.94 -6.48 -1.22
C SER A 383 -14.84 -5.06 -1.81
N LYS A 384 -15.92 -4.29 -1.68
CA LYS A 384 -15.87 -2.82 -1.87
C LYS A 384 -15.26 -2.09 -0.66
N ASP A 385 -15.25 -2.73 0.50
CA ASP A 385 -14.75 -2.16 1.75
C ASP A 385 -13.29 -2.58 1.98
N PRO A 386 -12.32 -1.66 1.84
CA PRO A 386 -10.91 -1.98 2.02
C PRO A 386 -10.51 -2.20 3.49
N VAL A 387 -11.28 -1.72 4.47
CA VAL A 387 -11.06 -1.96 5.90
C VAL A 387 -11.53 -3.36 6.27
N ALA A 388 -12.75 -3.70 5.90
CA ALA A 388 -13.33 -5.01 6.23
C ALA A 388 -12.53 -6.14 5.57
N ILE A 389 -12.19 -6.01 4.28
CA ILE A 389 -11.43 -7.03 3.56
C ILE A 389 -10.05 -7.28 4.18
N ASP A 390 -9.35 -6.24 4.63
CA ASP A 390 -8.03 -6.36 5.25
C ASP A 390 -8.13 -7.05 6.61
N LEU A 391 -9.13 -6.70 7.43
CA LEU A 391 -9.35 -7.34 8.73
C LEU A 391 -9.68 -8.83 8.58
N ILE A 392 -10.61 -9.16 7.69
CA ILE A 392 -11.06 -10.53 7.46
C ILE A 392 -9.96 -11.36 6.82
N ALA A 393 -9.32 -10.90 5.74
CA ALA A 393 -8.26 -11.66 5.08
C ALA A 393 -7.07 -11.88 6.03
N SER A 394 -6.70 -10.88 6.82
CA SER A 394 -5.64 -11.02 7.83
C SER A 394 -6.02 -12.05 8.89
N GLU A 395 -7.23 -12.03 9.44
CA GLU A 395 -7.68 -13.03 10.43
C GLU A 395 -7.81 -14.43 9.82
N LYS A 396 -8.61 -14.57 8.78
CA LYS A 396 -9.09 -15.85 8.23
C LYS A 396 -8.14 -16.54 7.28
N ILE A 397 -7.16 -15.82 6.74
CA ILE A 397 -6.21 -16.40 5.79
C ILE A 397 -4.80 -16.29 6.36
N LEU A 398 -4.30 -15.08 6.59
CA LEU A 398 -2.90 -14.88 6.96
C LEU A 398 -2.58 -15.44 8.36
N SER A 399 -3.37 -15.07 9.37
CA SER A 399 -3.19 -15.53 10.74
C SER A 399 -3.45 -17.03 10.86
N GLU A 400 -4.54 -17.54 10.30
CA GLU A 400 -4.85 -18.98 10.32
C GLU A 400 -3.73 -19.82 9.68
N SER A 401 -3.13 -19.34 8.59
CA SER A 401 -2.02 -20.01 7.90
C SER A 401 -0.65 -19.80 8.55
N THR A 402 -0.54 -18.95 9.58
CA THR A 402 0.70 -18.78 10.34
C THR A 402 0.89 -19.99 11.27
N PRO A 403 2.07 -20.66 11.23
CA PRO A 403 2.35 -21.84 12.04
C PRO A 403 2.09 -21.64 13.54
N VAL A 404 1.65 -22.71 14.23
CA VAL A 404 1.28 -22.65 15.66
C VAL A 404 2.48 -22.32 16.54
N ASN A 405 3.69 -22.78 16.18
CA ASN A 405 4.93 -22.47 16.87
C ASN A 405 5.40 -21.01 16.67
N GLU A 406 4.74 -20.25 15.80
CA GLU A 406 5.03 -18.84 15.50
C GLU A 406 3.97 -17.91 16.15
N ALA A 407 3.58 -18.20 17.40
CA ALA A 407 2.47 -17.54 18.10
C ALA A 407 2.56 -15.99 18.11
N PHE A 408 3.77 -15.44 18.22
CA PHE A 408 3.97 -13.99 18.15
C PHE A 408 3.59 -13.43 16.77
N LEU A 409 4.09 -14.03 15.68
CA LEU A 409 3.73 -13.61 14.32
C LEU A 409 2.25 -13.83 14.04
N LYS A 410 1.68 -14.95 14.50
CA LYS A 410 0.24 -15.23 14.39
C LYS A 410 -0.58 -14.11 15.01
N SER A 411 -0.19 -13.62 16.18
CA SER A 411 -0.85 -12.49 16.85
C SER A 411 -0.74 -11.16 16.09
N LEU A 412 0.37 -10.94 15.36
CA LEU A 412 0.60 -9.76 14.53
C LEU A 412 -0.14 -9.84 13.19
N ASN A 413 -0.34 -11.04 12.70
CA ASN A 413 -1.07 -11.36 11.47
C ASN A 413 -2.58 -11.41 11.70
N ASN A 414 -3.07 -11.36 12.94
CA ASN A 414 -4.49 -11.28 13.23
C ASN A 414 -4.99 -9.83 13.09
N GLY A 415 -5.88 -9.60 12.13
CA GLY A 415 -6.52 -8.31 11.86
C GLY A 415 -7.18 -7.68 13.08
N PHE A 416 -7.82 -8.48 13.93
CA PHE A 416 -8.59 -8.02 15.09
C PHE A 416 -7.78 -7.92 16.38
N SER A 417 -6.45 -8.07 16.32
CA SER A 417 -5.57 -7.82 17.46
C SER A 417 -5.54 -6.32 17.78
N LYS A 418 -6.45 -5.85 18.65
CA LYS A 418 -6.69 -4.40 18.92
C LYS A 418 -5.44 -3.62 19.36
N ASN A 419 -4.46 -4.30 19.95
CA ASN A 419 -3.20 -3.71 20.37
C ASN A 419 -2.09 -3.80 19.31
N GLY A 420 -2.31 -4.61 18.27
CA GLY A 420 -1.39 -4.86 17.18
C GLY A 420 -1.17 -3.63 16.27
N PRO A 421 -0.03 -3.60 15.56
CA PRO A 421 0.29 -2.52 14.63
C PRO A 421 -0.70 -2.45 13.46
N PHE A 422 -1.17 -3.60 12.96
CA PHE A 422 -2.09 -3.65 11.83
C PHE A 422 -3.45 -3.03 12.18
N TRP A 423 -4.08 -3.46 13.27
CA TRP A 423 -5.33 -2.86 13.75
C TRP A 423 -5.22 -1.35 13.93
N LYS A 424 -4.12 -0.85 14.51
CA LYS A 424 -3.91 0.59 14.67
C LYS A 424 -3.81 1.31 13.33
N PHE A 425 -3.15 0.73 12.34
CA PHE A 425 -3.10 1.25 10.97
C PHE A 425 -4.49 1.27 10.33
N ILE A 426 -5.24 0.17 10.42
CA ILE A 426 -6.61 0.05 9.90
C ILE A 426 -7.55 1.07 10.57
N LYS A 427 -7.44 1.23 11.89
CA LYS A 427 -8.24 2.20 12.65
C LYS A 427 -8.01 3.64 12.20
N GLU A 428 -6.77 4.03 11.92
CA GLU A 428 -6.48 5.39 11.43
C GLU A 428 -7.11 5.62 10.05
N CYS A 429 -7.13 4.60 9.17
CA CYS A 429 -7.85 4.63 7.89
C CYS A 429 -9.37 4.79 8.11
N HIS A 430 -9.95 3.96 8.97
CA HIS A 430 -11.38 3.98 9.28
C HIS A 430 -11.85 5.34 9.82
N LEU A 431 -11.04 5.98 10.67
CA LEU A 431 -11.32 7.32 11.19
C LEU A 431 -11.39 8.42 10.11
N GLN A 432 -10.95 8.14 8.87
CA GLN A 432 -11.13 9.06 7.74
C GLN A 432 -12.43 8.84 6.96
N GLY A 433 -13.35 8.03 7.49
CA GLY A 433 -14.64 7.75 6.87
C GLY A 433 -14.62 6.56 5.90
N ILE A 434 -13.73 5.59 6.12
CA ILE A 434 -13.58 4.42 5.23
C ILE A 434 -14.00 3.14 5.96
N GLY A 435 -14.89 2.38 5.34
CA GLY A 435 -15.24 1.02 5.72
C GLY A 435 -15.78 0.80 7.14
N ASN A 436 -16.03 -0.46 7.48
CA ASN A 436 -16.40 -0.94 8.82
C ASN A 436 -15.26 -1.67 9.49
N ILE A 437 -15.00 -1.31 10.75
CA ILE A 437 -13.98 -1.95 11.59
C ILE A 437 -14.58 -2.94 12.60
N GLU A 438 -15.89 -2.84 12.87
CA GLU A 438 -16.58 -3.66 13.86
C GLU A 438 -17.02 -4.99 13.22
N LYS A 439 -16.66 -6.10 13.86
CA LYS A 439 -16.81 -7.45 13.30
C LYS A 439 -18.26 -7.85 13.06
N ASP A 440 -19.18 -7.41 13.91
CA ASP A 440 -20.63 -7.63 13.80
C ASP A 440 -21.27 -6.89 12.60
N LYS A 441 -20.58 -5.90 12.04
CA LYS A 441 -20.98 -5.18 10.83
C LYS A 441 -20.37 -5.74 9.55
N ILE A 442 -19.55 -6.79 9.64
CA ILE A 442 -18.91 -7.42 8.50
C ILE A 442 -19.59 -8.76 8.23
N HIS A 443 -20.29 -8.84 7.11
CA HIS A 443 -20.82 -10.09 6.59
C HIS A 443 -19.76 -10.80 5.75
N ILE A 444 -19.60 -12.11 5.95
CA ILE A 444 -18.65 -12.93 5.22
C ILE A 444 -19.44 -14.00 4.49
N GLU A 445 -19.23 -14.07 3.17
CA GLU A 445 -19.77 -15.12 2.32
C GLU A 445 -18.62 -15.99 1.81
N TRP A 446 -18.83 -17.31 1.83
CA TRP A 446 -17.81 -18.30 1.49
C TRP A 446 -18.24 -19.13 0.28
N PHE A 447 -17.26 -19.40 -0.57
CA PHE A 447 -17.34 -20.41 -1.61
C PHE A 447 -16.11 -21.32 -1.49
N ASP A 448 -16.32 -22.53 -0.99
CA ASP A 448 -15.28 -23.55 -0.85
C ASP A 448 -15.51 -24.67 -1.87
N VAL A 449 -14.43 -25.14 -2.51
CA VAL A 449 -14.43 -26.25 -3.49
C VAL A 449 -13.78 -27.50 -2.93
#